data_AF-A0A923J2M3-F1
#
_entry.id   AF-A0A923J2M3-F1
#
_cell.length_a   1.000
_cell.length_b   1.000
_cell.length_c   1.000
_cell.angle_alpha   90.00
_cell.angle_beta   90.00
_cell.angle_gamma   90.00
#
_symmetry.space_group_name_H-M   'P 1'
#
loop_
_entity.id
_entity.type
_entity.pdbx_description
1 polymer ?
#
loop_
_entity_poly.entity_id
_entity_poly.type
_entity_poly.pdbx_seq_one_letter_code
_entity_poly.pdbx_strand_id
1 'polypeptide(L)'
;MSGEALWNIIISGLSSSGVELQTTTGLWFKSASNDGRLYVDRATDNEPPSELSMQRSISKKDFLFVHSYYDRWVNGESGVRREVSRRSRNTAYIFALIDRFGN
;
A
#
# COMPACT_ATOMS: atom_id res chain seq x y z
N MET A 1 5.96 0.26 15.12
CA MET A 1 5.71 -1.19 14.93
C MET A 1 6.74 -1.74 13.96
N SER A 2 7.13 -3.02 14.00
CA SER A 2 8.01 -3.58 12.96
C SER A 2 7.24 -3.80 11.65
N GLY A 3 7.91 -3.69 10.50
CA GLY A 3 7.27 -3.93 9.21
C GLY A 3 6.75 -5.37 9.05
N GLU A 4 7.40 -6.33 9.71
CA GLU A 4 6.95 -7.73 9.79
C GLU A 4 5.62 -7.88 10.52
N ALA A 5 5.47 -7.22 11.67
CA ALA A 5 4.22 -7.24 12.43
C ALA A 5 3.10 -6.54 11.66
N LEU A 6 3.39 -5.38 11.06
CA LEU A 6 2.41 -4.64 10.28
C LEU A 6 1.96 -5.39 9.03
N TRP A 7 2.89 -6.05 8.33
CA TRP A 7 2.56 -6.93 7.21
C TRP A 7 1.52 -7.99 7.62
N ASN A 8 1.77 -8.70 8.73
CA ASN A 8 0.87 -9.72 9.25
C ASN A 8 -0.50 -9.15 9.64
N ILE A 9 -0.57 -7.95 10.20
CA ILE A 9 -1.83 -7.25 10.49
C ILE A 9 -2.59 -6.96 9.20
N ILE A 10 -1.93 -6.46 8.16
CA ILE A 10 -2.60 -6.11 6.89
C ILE A 10 -3.21 -7.34 6.22
N ILE A 11 -2.44 -8.42 6.05
CA ILE A 11 -2.97 -9.65 5.40
C ILE A 11 -3.98 -10.42 6.24
N SER A 12 -3.96 -10.30 7.57
CA SER A 12 -5.00 -10.88 8.42
C SER A 12 -6.25 -10.00 8.55
N GLY A 13 -6.09 -8.68 8.47
CA GLY A 13 -7.18 -7.71 8.57
C GLY A 13 -7.93 -7.48 7.27
N LEU A 14 -7.32 -7.77 6.13
CA LEU A 14 -7.96 -7.71 4.82
C LEU A 14 -8.63 -9.03 4.46
N SER A 15 -9.88 -8.95 4.03
CA SER A 15 -10.60 -10.08 3.44
C SER A 15 -10.36 -10.16 1.93
N SER A 16 -10.85 -11.24 1.32
CA SER A 16 -10.86 -11.42 -0.14
C SER A 16 -11.82 -10.46 -0.85
N SER A 17 -12.85 -9.96 -0.17
CA SER A 17 -13.74 -8.93 -0.72
C SER A 17 -13.05 -7.57 -0.82
N GLY A 18 -11.99 -7.35 -0.04
CA GLY A 18 -11.19 -6.14 -0.01
C GLY A 18 -11.88 -4.92 0.58
N VAL A 19 -11.12 -3.83 0.67
CA VAL A 19 -11.56 -2.49 1.11
C VAL A 19 -10.90 -1.44 0.23
N GLU A 20 -11.63 -0.37 -0.07
CA GLU A 20 -11.07 0.77 -0.79
C GLU A 20 -10.36 1.72 0.16
N LEU A 21 -9.17 2.13 -0.25
CA LEU A 21 -8.30 3.05 0.47
C LEU A 21 -7.91 4.19 -0.46
N GLN A 22 -7.56 5.32 0.14
CA GLN A 22 -7.12 6.48 -0.59
C GLN A 22 -5.60 6.65 -0.47
N THR A 23 -4.94 6.87 -1.59
CA THR A 23 -3.53 7.30 -1.61
C THR A 23 -3.41 8.74 -1.14
N THR A 24 -2.20 9.15 -0.74
CA THR A 24 -1.94 10.56 -0.35
C THR A 24 -2.15 11.58 -1.47
N THR A 25 -2.25 11.14 -2.72
CA THR A 25 -2.61 12.01 -3.86
C THR A 25 -4.12 12.08 -4.11
N GLY A 26 -4.94 11.45 -3.27
CA GLY A 26 -6.40 11.48 -3.37
C GLY A 26 -7.00 10.41 -4.28
N LEU A 27 -6.19 9.57 -4.93
CA LEU A 27 -6.67 8.48 -5.79
C LEU A 27 -7.08 7.26 -4.96
N TRP A 28 -8.23 6.68 -5.28
CA TRP A 28 -8.76 5.50 -4.62
C TRP A 28 -8.30 4.20 -5.27
N PHE A 29 -8.07 3.18 -4.46
CA PHE A 29 -7.73 1.83 -4.92
C PHE A 29 -8.35 0.81 -3.99
N LYS A 30 -8.63 -0.37 -4.52
CA LYS A 30 -9.10 -1.50 -3.74
C LYS A 30 -7.90 -2.31 -3.25
N SER A 31 -7.88 -2.67 -1.97
CA SER A 31 -6.89 -3.55 -1.38
C SER A 31 -7.56 -4.81 -0.86
N ALA A 32 -6.99 -5.98 -1.14
CA ALA A 32 -7.55 -7.26 -0.70
C ALA A 32 -6.43 -8.23 -0.32
N SER A 33 -6.73 -9.15 0.59
CA SER A 33 -5.85 -10.28 0.86
C SER A 33 -6.55 -11.60 0.60
N ASN A 34 -5.80 -12.53 0.01
CA ASN A 34 -6.24 -13.90 -0.19
C ASN A 34 -5.02 -14.83 -0.06
N ASP A 35 -5.15 -15.88 0.73
CA ASP A 35 -4.10 -16.90 0.92
C ASP A 35 -2.72 -16.30 1.29
N GLY A 36 -2.70 -15.34 2.21
CA GLY A 36 -1.48 -14.66 2.66
C GLY A 36 -0.82 -13.75 1.60
N ARG A 37 -1.48 -13.52 0.46
CA ARG A 37 -1.04 -12.61 -0.60
C ARG A 37 -1.82 -11.32 -0.51
N LEU A 38 -1.17 -10.22 -0.87
CA LEU A 38 -1.74 -8.88 -0.87
C LEU A 38 -1.89 -8.39 -2.31
N TYR A 39 -3.05 -7.84 -2.62
CA TYR A 39 -3.41 -7.36 -3.94
C TYR A 39 -3.94 -5.93 -3.87
N VAL A 40 -3.65 -5.18 -4.93
CA VAL A 40 -4.24 -3.86 -5.15
C VAL A 40 -4.86 -3.81 -6.54
N ASP A 41 -6.04 -3.20 -6.61
CA ASP A 41 -6.84 -3.12 -7.81
C ASP A 41 -7.47 -1.73 -7.93
N ARG A 42 -8.07 -1.46 -9.10
CA ARG A 42 -8.82 -0.22 -9.31
C ARG A 42 -10.03 -0.17 -8.37
N ALA A 43 -10.29 1.02 -7.82
CA ALA A 43 -11.51 1.27 -7.05
C ALA A 43 -12.75 1.25 -7.97
N THR A 44 -13.83 0.66 -7.48
CA THR A 44 -15.16 0.59 -8.09
C THR A 44 -16.19 1.46 -7.40
N ASP A 45 -16.00 1.76 -6.11
CA ASP A 45 -17.03 2.38 -5.27
C ASP A 45 -16.73 3.87 -4.99
N ASN A 46 -15.45 4.26 -4.96
CA ASN A 46 -15.02 5.64 -4.71
C ASN A 46 -14.28 6.28 -5.90
N GLU A 47 -14.39 7.61 -5.98
CA GLU A 47 -13.78 8.44 -7.01
C GLU A 47 -12.86 9.55 -6.44
N PRO A 48 -11.81 9.96 -7.18
CA PRO A 48 -11.35 9.40 -8.45
C PRO A 48 -10.57 8.08 -8.25
N PRO A 49 -10.82 7.05 -9.07
CA PRO A 49 -10.07 5.79 -8.97
C PRO A 49 -8.66 5.93 -9.54
N SER A 50 -7.73 5.16 -8.98
CA SER A 50 -6.37 5.00 -9.49
C SER A 50 -6.37 4.43 -10.91
N GLU A 51 -5.35 4.80 -11.69
CA GLU A 51 -5.17 4.37 -13.08
C GLU A 51 -4.67 2.93 -13.23
N LEU A 52 -5.02 2.04 -12.29
CA LEU A 52 -4.73 0.63 -12.42
C LEU A 52 -5.61 0.04 -13.53
N SER A 53 -4.96 -0.42 -14.61
CA SER A 53 -5.61 -1.18 -15.69
C SER A 53 -5.71 -2.68 -15.39
N MET A 54 -4.90 -3.17 -14.46
CA MET A 54 -4.84 -4.56 -14.01
C MET A 54 -4.46 -4.60 -12.53
N GLN A 55 -4.96 -5.62 -11.84
CA GLN A 55 -4.57 -5.94 -10.47
C GLN A 55 -3.06 -6.13 -10.35
N ARG A 56 -2.48 -5.66 -9.25
CA ARG A 56 -1.07 -5.87 -8.90
C ARG A 56 -0.97 -6.64 -7.60
N SER A 57 -0.01 -7.56 -7.54
CA SER A 57 0.40 -8.17 -6.28
C SER A 57 1.45 -7.31 -5.58
N ILE A 58 1.38 -7.29 -4.26
CA ILE A 58 2.41 -6.73 -3.40
C ILE A 58 3.06 -7.90 -2.68
N SER A 59 4.36 -8.09 -2.93
CA SER A 59 5.12 -9.10 -2.20
C SER A 59 5.52 -8.57 -0.83
N LYS A 60 5.69 -9.47 0.14
CA LYS A 60 6.22 -9.11 1.47
C LYS A 60 7.55 -8.37 1.38
N LYS A 61 8.45 -8.82 0.49
CA LYS A 61 9.76 -8.17 0.27
C LYS A 61 9.61 -6.72 -0.21
N ASP A 62 8.69 -6.49 -1.15
CA ASP A 62 8.39 -5.14 -1.67
C ASP A 62 7.79 -4.25 -0.57
N PHE A 63 6.84 -4.79 0.20
CA PHE A 63 6.28 -4.09 1.35
C PHE A 63 7.33 -3.69 2.38
N LEU A 64 8.18 -4.63 2.82
CA LEU A 64 9.23 -4.36 3.80
C LEU A 64 10.26 -3.36 3.27
N PHE A 65 10.58 -3.44 1.98
CA PHE A 65 11.43 -2.46 1.32
C PHE A 65 10.82 -1.06 1.38
N VAL A 66 9.54 -0.88 1.06
CA VAL A 66 8.90 0.45 1.12
C VAL A 66 8.71 0.93 2.56
N HIS A 67 8.34 0.02 3.47
CA HIS A 67 8.17 0.30 4.90
C HIS A 67 9.43 0.91 5.53
N SER A 68 10.63 0.45 5.15
CA SER A 68 11.87 1.00 5.73
C SER A 68 12.13 2.47 5.38
N TYR A 69 11.41 3.05 4.41
CA TYR A 69 11.48 4.46 4.04
C TYR A 69 10.29 5.27 4.59
N TYR A 70 9.33 4.61 5.22
CA TYR A 70 8.08 5.24 5.63
C TYR A 70 8.31 6.37 6.63
N ASP A 71 9.08 6.13 7.69
CA ASP A 71 9.38 7.13 8.71
C ASP A 71 10.09 8.36 8.12
N ARG A 72 11.05 8.14 7.19
CA ARG A 72 11.73 9.22 6.47
C ARG A 72 10.74 10.07 5.67
N TRP A 73 9.79 9.42 5.00
CA TRP A 73 8.75 10.09 4.24
C TRP A 73 7.77 10.88 5.13
N VAL A 74 7.30 10.30 6.24
CA VAL A 74 6.42 10.96 7.22
C VAL A 74 7.11 12.17 7.86
N ASN A 75 8.41 12.08 8.11
CA ASN A 75 9.23 13.19 8.62
C ASN A 75 9.52 14.29 7.58
N GLY A 76 8.95 14.19 6.37
CA GLY A 76 9.07 15.22 5.34
C GLY A 76 10.40 15.22 4.59
N GLU A 77 11.18 14.14 4.65
CA GLU A 77 12.45 14.06 3.93
C GLU A 77 12.20 14.13 2.41
N SER A 78 12.84 15.12 1.79
CA SER A 78 12.64 15.43 0.38
C SER A 78 13.18 14.33 -0.53
N GLY A 79 12.37 13.89 -1.50
CA GLY A 79 12.79 12.95 -2.53
C GLY A 79 12.64 11.47 -2.18
N VAL A 80 12.30 11.10 -0.94
CA VAL A 80 12.10 9.70 -0.52
C VAL A 80 11.08 8.99 -1.41
N ARG A 81 9.91 9.59 -1.64
CA ARG A 81 8.89 9.00 -2.51
C ARG A 81 9.41 8.74 -3.92
N ARG A 82 10.23 9.65 -4.48
CA ARG A 82 10.83 9.50 -5.82
C ARG A 82 11.86 8.38 -5.84
N GLU A 83 12.68 8.27 -4.79
CA GLU A 83 13.66 7.20 -4.63
C GLU A 83 12.99 5.82 -4.60
N VAL A 84 12.00 5.65 -3.72
CA VAL A 84 11.32 4.38 -3.50
C VAL A 84 10.50 3.98 -4.73
N SER A 85 9.80 4.94 -5.36
CA SER A 85 8.97 4.67 -6.55
C SER A 85 9.77 4.19 -7.77
N ARG A 86 11.07 4.47 -7.83
CA ARG A 86 11.96 3.92 -8.87
C ARG A 86 12.22 2.42 -8.70
N ARG A 87 12.06 1.91 -7.48
CA ARG A 87 12.32 0.50 -7.13
C ARG A 87 11.05 -0.30 -6.89
N SER A 88 9.96 0.37 -6.49
CA SER A 88 8.65 -0.24 -6.28
C SER A 88 7.54 0.55 -6.99
N ARG A 89 6.82 -0.13 -7.89
CA ARG A 89 5.62 0.42 -8.54
C ARG A 89 4.39 0.45 -7.61
N ASN A 90 4.51 -0.11 -6.40
CA ASN A 90 3.44 -0.19 -5.42
C ASN A 90 3.56 0.84 -4.29
N THR A 91 4.58 1.70 -4.34
CA THR A 91 4.94 2.65 -3.27
C THR A 91 3.75 3.43 -2.72
N ALA A 92 2.93 4.05 -3.58
CA ALA A 92 1.80 4.86 -3.14
C ALA A 92 0.72 4.04 -2.40
N TYR A 93 0.49 2.80 -2.84
CA TYR A 93 -0.48 1.90 -2.22
C TYR A 93 0.04 1.34 -0.90
N ILE A 94 1.33 1.00 -0.84
CA ILE A 94 1.97 0.53 0.40
C ILE A 94 1.97 1.64 1.45
N PHE A 95 2.28 2.90 1.09
CA PHE A 95 2.17 4.01 2.04
C PHE A 95 0.75 4.17 2.59
N ALA A 96 -0.27 4.13 1.74
CA ALA A 96 -1.67 4.20 2.19
C ALA A 96 -2.06 3.03 3.10
N LEU A 97 -1.54 1.83 2.85
CA LEU A 97 -1.75 0.67 3.74
C LEU A 97 -1.05 0.86 5.09
N ILE A 98 0.17 1.39 5.11
CA ILE A 98 0.89 1.67 6.36
C ILE A 98 0.13 2.74 7.16
N ASP A 99 -0.32 3.82 6.53
CA ASP A 99 -1.16 4.86 7.17
C ASP A 99 -2.43 4.26 7.78
N ARG A 100 -3.10 3.33 7.06
CA ARG A 100 -4.37 2.76 7.48
C ARG A 100 -4.27 1.77 8.65
N PHE A 101 -3.20 0.97 8.68
CA PHE A 101 -3.05 -0.18 9.59
C PHE A 101 -1.92 -0.02 10.61
N GLY A 102 -1.05 0.97 10.45
CA GLY A 102 0.06 1.26 11.35
C GLY A 102 -0.30 2.13 12.56
N ASN A 103 -1.49 2.73 12.53
CA ASN A 103 -2.07 3.55 13.61
C ASN A 103 -2.95 2.70 14.54
#